data_AF-A0ABD3NTR0-F1
#
_entry.id   AF-A0ABD3NTR0-F1
#
_cell.length_a   1.000
_cell.length_b   1.000
_cell.length_c   1.000
_cell.angle_alpha   90.00
_cell.angle_beta   90.00
_cell.angle_gamma   90.00
#
_symmetry.space_group_name_H-M   'P 1'
#
loop_
_entity.id
_entity.type
_entity.pdbx_description
1 polymer ?
#
loop_
_entity_poly.entity_id
_entity_poly.type
_entity_poly.pdbx_seq_one_letter_code
_entity_poly.pdbx_strand_id
1 'polypeptide(L)'
;MASTQGIHELALLSSASKGTTARASSTWQHNAQKFGPLNALDSETDSAWKSASSEGHHDPMQFYEVHFHRPVHVRELRVQFQGGFVGMDCIVYRKKSQRDPIPNNNQSNASYEWEEFDELFMETIDSNEVQIFCVELIRTKQTMKHVMQLELNLGKQSLLMKLTPLIKP
;
A
#
# COMPACT_ATOMS: atom_id res chain seq x y z
N MET A 1 -34.81 -6.10 22.64
CA MET A 1 -34.42 -6.35 21.24
C MET A 1 -32.99 -5.84 21.07
N ALA A 2 -32.01 -6.74 21.11
CA ALA A 2 -30.61 -6.38 20.91
C ALA A 2 -30.36 -6.22 19.41
N SER A 3 -29.94 -5.02 18.99
CA SER A 3 -29.52 -4.76 17.62
C SER A 3 -28.18 -5.46 17.39
N THR A 4 -28.19 -6.56 16.64
CA THR A 4 -26.98 -7.20 16.14
C THR A 4 -26.35 -6.27 15.11
N GLN A 5 -25.45 -5.39 15.54
CA GLN A 5 -24.54 -4.69 14.63
C GLN A 5 -23.65 -5.77 14.01
N GLY A 6 -23.90 -6.09 12.74
CA GLY A 6 -23.13 -7.06 12.00
C GLY A 6 -21.66 -6.63 11.97
N ILE A 7 -20.79 -7.48 12.51
CA ILE A 7 -19.35 -7.37 12.29
C ILE A 7 -19.17 -7.60 10.79
N HIS A 8 -18.98 -6.52 10.03
CA HIS A 8 -18.72 -6.60 8.60
C HIS A 8 -17.31 -7.15 8.41
N GLU A 9 -17.20 -8.41 7.99
CA GLU A 9 -15.94 -9.07 7.71
C GLU A 9 -15.23 -8.36 6.54
N LEU A 10 -14.03 -7.85 6.80
CA LEU A 10 -13.19 -7.23 5.77
C LEU A 10 -12.52 -8.32 4.93
N ALA A 11 -12.52 -8.18 3.60
CA ALA A 11 -11.90 -9.11 2.68
C ALA A 11 -10.48 -8.67 2.28
N LEU A 12 -9.53 -9.60 2.34
CA LEU A 12 -8.13 -9.40 1.90
C LEU A 12 -8.06 -9.21 0.39
N LEU A 13 -7.68 -8.03 -0.11
CA LEU A 13 -7.65 -7.77 -1.56
C LEU A 13 -6.24 -7.77 -2.17
N SER A 14 -5.18 -7.77 -1.37
CA SER A 14 -3.80 -7.81 -1.87
C SER A 14 -3.36 -9.16 -2.41
N SER A 15 -4.06 -10.26 -2.14
CA SER A 15 -3.53 -11.58 -2.46
C SER A 15 -3.32 -11.79 -3.96
N ALA A 16 -2.21 -12.44 -4.33
CA ALA A 16 -1.92 -12.82 -5.71
C ALA A 16 -3.03 -13.69 -6.32
N SER A 17 -3.67 -14.52 -5.50
CA SER A 17 -4.83 -15.36 -5.87
C SER A 17 -6.04 -14.56 -6.36
N LYS A 18 -6.16 -13.28 -5.99
CA LYS A 18 -7.22 -12.36 -6.45
C LYS A 18 -6.81 -11.53 -7.66
N GLY A 19 -5.71 -11.89 -8.32
CA GLY A 19 -5.17 -11.18 -9.47
C GLY A 19 -4.48 -9.87 -9.11
N THR A 20 -4.10 -9.66 -7.85
CA THR A 20 -3.31 -8.50 -7.42
C THR A 20 -1.82 -8.76 -7.65
N THR A 21 -1.08 -7.77 -8.16
CA THR A 21 0.37 -7.85 -8.29
C THR A 21 1.05 -6.72 -7.51
N ALA A 22 2.36 -6.80 -7.34
CA ALA A 22 3.15 -5.75 -6.69
C ALA A 22 4.43 -5.43 -7.45
N ARG A 23 4.90 -4.20 -7.29
CA ARG A 23 6.20 -3.70 -7.77
C ARG A 23 6.88 -2.93 -6.65
N ALA A 24 8.20 -2.80 -6.72
CA ALA A 24 8.95 -1.99 -5.77
C ALA A 24 10.12 -1.30 -6.46
N SER A 25 10.62 -0.22 -5.85
CA SER A 25 11.81 0.52 -6.32
C SER A 25 13.05 -0.36 -6.43
N SER A 26 13.21 -1.31 -5.50
CA SER A 26 14.34 -2.22 -5.43
C SER A 26 13.97 -3.52 -4.72
N THR A 27 14.83 -4.53 -4.82
CA THR A 27 14.63 -5.82 -4.14
C THR A 27 15.97 -6.38 -3.72
N TRP A 28 16.07 -6.87 -2.49
CA TRP A 28 17.27 -7.53 -1.99
C TRP A 28 17.53 -8.85 -2.73
N GLN A 29 18.53 -8.84 -3.61
CA GLN A 29 18.78 -9.94 -4.55
C GLN A 29 19.28 -11.23 -3.90
N HIS A 30 19.82 -11.16 -2.68
CA HIS A 30 20.42 -12.33 -2.01
C HIS A 30 19.40 -13.45 -1.74
N ASN A 31 18.10 -13.13 -1.60
CA ASN A 31 17.05 -14.12 -1.49
C ASN A 31 15.72 -13.56 -2.02
N ALA A 32 15.66 -13.30 -3.33
CA ALA A 32 14.47 -12.76 -4.00
C ALA A 32 13.24 -13.68 -3.91
N GLN A 33 13.44 -14.99 -3.74
CA GLN A 33 12.34 -15.95 -3.53
C GLN A 33 11.60 -15.69 -2.22
N LYS A 34 12.31 -15.28 -1.15
CA LYS A 34 11.70 -14.93 0.14
C LYS A 34 11.38 -13.45 0.28
N PHE A 35 12.13 -12.58 -0.41
CA PHE A 35 12.09 -11.13 -0.20
C PHE A 35 11.62 -10.28 -1.38
N GLY A 36 10.98 -10.89 -2.38
CA GLY A 36 10.45 -10.22 -3.56
C GLY A 36 9.17 -9.41 -3.28
N PRO A 37 8.78 -8.47 -4.16
CA PRO A 37 7.61 -7.62 -3.94
C PRO A 37 6.31 -8.40 -3.74
N LEU A 38 6.08 -9.46 -4.51
CA LEU A 38 4.84 -10.27 -4.38
C LEU A 38 4.70 -10.95 -3.02
N ASN A 39 5.81 -11.23 -2.34
CA ASN A 39 5.80 -11.89 -1.04
C ASN A 39 5.24 -11.00 0.06
N ALA A 40 5.36 -9.67 -0.07
CA ALA A 40 4.71 -8.75 0.87
C ALA A 40 3.18 -8.81 0.81
N LEU A 41 2.59 -9.38 -0.25
CA LEU A 41 1.13 -9.57 -0.37
C LEU A 41 0.65 -10.87 0.28
N ASP A 42 1.56 -11.74 0.70
CA ASP A 42 1.25 -13.01 1.35
C ASP A 42 1.21 -12.84 2.87
N SER A 43 0.01 -12.92 3.45
CA SER A 43 -0.21 -12.83 4.89
C SER A 43 -0.03 -14.17 5.62
N GLU A 44 0.07 -15.28 4.90
CA GLU A 44 0.05 -16.64 5.49
C GLU A 44 1.45 -17.19 5.78
N THR A 45 2.47 -16.71 5.07
CA THR A 45 3.86 -17.15 5.25
C THR A 45 4.71 -16.10 5.97
N ASP A 46 5.97 -16.39 6.28
CA ASP A 46 6.93 -15.40 6.81
C ASP A 46 7.65 -14.60 5.70
N SER A 47 7.22 -14.77 4.45
CA SER A 47 7.79 -14.06 3.29
C SER A 47 7.37 -12.58 3.29
N ALA A 48 8.19 -11.72 2.70
CA ALA A 48 8.00 -10.27 2.77
C ALA A 48 8.70 -9.59 1.59
N TRP A 49 8.58 -8.27 1.48
CA TRP A 49 9.44 -7.50 0.58
C TRP A 49 10.61 -6.92 1.37
N LYS A 50 11.83 -7.02 0.83
CA LYS A 50 13.01 -6.31 1.34
C LYS A 50 13.62 -5.41 0.26
N SER A 51 13.77 -4.13 0.56
CA SER A 51 14.50 -3.21 -0.33
C SER A 51 15.98 -3.57 -0.41
N ALA A 52 16.62 -3.27 -1.56
CA ALA A 52 18.07 -3.37 -1.66
C ALA A 52 18.73 -2.27 -0.84
N SER A 53 19.85 -2.58 -0.19
CA SER A 53 20.71 -1.56 0.41
C SER A 53 21.22 -0.64 -0.70
N SER A 54 21.10 0.67 -0.51
CA SER A 54 21.65 1.65 -1.43
C SER A 54 23.06 1.97 -0.96
N GLU A 55 24.06 1.51 -1.71
CA GLU A 55 25.44 1.90 -1.48
C GLU A 55 25.63 3.34 -2.01
N GLY A 56 25.46 4.33 -1.16
CA GLY A 56 25.60 5.74 -1.54
C GLY A 56 25.23 6.73 -0.44
N HIS A 57 25.77 7.94 -0.54
CA HIS A 57 25.49 9.05 0.40
C HIS A 57 24.10 9.67 0.24
N HIS A 58 23.35 9.29 -0.80
CA HIS A 58 21.96 9.66 -1.00
C HIS A 58 21.10 8.44 -0.68
N ASP A 59 20.22 8.57 0.31
CA ASP A 59 19.27 7.53 0.69
C ASP A 59 17.93 7.81 -0.03
N PRO A 60 17.69 7.25 -1.24
CA PRO A 60 16.46 7.54 -1.97
C PRO A 60 15.27 6.91 -1.27
N MET A 61 14.14 7.62 -1.26
CA MET A 61 12.85 7.05 -0.87
C MET A 61 12.61 5.74 -1.63
N GLN A 62 12.17 4.71 -0.91
CA GLN A 62 11.77 3.45 -1.50
C GLN A 62 10.27 3.46 -1.72
N PHE A 63 9.81 2.87 -2.83
CA PHE A 63 8.40 2.75 -3.11
C PHE A 63 7.98 1.29 -3.19
N TYR A 64 6.73 1.03 -2.80
CA TYR A 64 6.06 -0.25 -2.98
C TYR A 64 4.67 -0.01 -3.59
N GLU A 65 4.44 -0.56 -4.77
CA GLU A 65 3.18 -0.44 -5.51
C GLU A 65 2.34 -1.70 -5.40
N VAL A 66 1.04 -1.54 -5.14
CA VAL A 66 0.02 -2.60 -5.23
C VAL A 66 -0.87 -2.34 -6.44
N HIS A 67 -1.01 -3.35 -7.29
CA HIS A 67 -1.80 -3.29 -8.52
C HIS A 67 -2.97 -4.26 -8.39
N PHE A 68 -4.17 -3.74 -8.15
CA PHE A 68 -5.34 -4.60 -7.93
C PHE A 68 -5.90 -5.21 -9.21
N HIS A 69 -5.56 -4.64 -10.38
CA HIS A 69 -6.10 -5.01 -11.71
C HIS A 69 -7.64 -5.02 -11.79
N ARG A 70 -8.29 -4.39 -10.81
CA ARG A 70 -9.73 -4.21 -10.68
C ARG A 70 -10.00 -2.93 -9.86
N PRO A 71 -11.14 -2.27 -10.05
CA PRO A 71 -11.56 -1.16 -9.19
C PRO A 71 -11.81 -1.65 -7.76
N VAL A 72 -11.16 -1.05 -6.75
CA VAL A 72 -11.35 -1.40 -5.33
C VAL A 72 -11.58 -0.17 -4.46
N HIS A 73 -12.20 -0.36 -3.29
CA HIS A 73 -12.43 0.69 -2.29
C HIS A 73 -11.58 0.45 -1.05
N VAL A 74 -10.43 1.08 -0.94
CA VAL A 74 -9.51 0.88 0.18
C VAL A 74 -10.11 1.48 1.46
N ARG A 75 -10.34 0.64 2.47
CA ARG A 75 -10.86 1.06 3.79
C ARG A 75 -9.79 1.04 4.86
N GLU A 76 -8.91 0.05 4.75
CA GLU A 76 -7.89 -0.22 5.76
C GLU A 76 -6.60 -0.67 5.07
N LEU A 77 -5.48 -0.11 5.52
CA LEU A 77 -4.14 -0.54 5.16
C LEU A 77 -3.49 -1.14 6.40
N ARG A 78 -3.03 -2.39 6.28
CA ARG A 78 -2.25 -3.05 7.33
C ARG A 78 -0.80 -3.19 6.88
N VAL A 79 0.12 -2.63 7.65
CA VAL A 79 1.55 -2.69 7.39
C VAL A 79 2.20 -3.41 8.56
N GLN A 80 3.01 -4.42 8.28
CA GLN A 80 3.81 -5.11 9.29
C GLN A 80 5.27 -5.06 8.88
N PHE A 81 6.13 -4.57 9.76
CA PHE A 81 7.57 -4.67 9.59
C PHE A 81 8.07 -5.94 10.25
N GLN A 82 9.06 -6.60 9.66
CA GLN A 82 9.68 -7.80 10.23
C GLN A 82 11.15 -7.58 10.64
N GLY A 83 11.55 -6.30 10.76
CA GLY A 83 12.89 -5.88 11.13
C GLY A 83 13.39 -4.68 10.33
N GLY A 84 14.35 -3.95 10.93
CA GLY A 84 14.86 -2.68 10.41
C GLY A 84 14.47 -1.50 11.32
N PHE A 85 15.09 -0.34 11.12
CA PHE A 85 14.69 0.88 11.82
C PHE A 85 13.50 1.51 11.10
N VAL A 86 12.36 1.59 11.77
CA VAL A 86 11.18 2.31 11.29
C VAL A 86 11.06 3.57 12.14
N GLY A 87 11.01 4.72 11.48
CA GLY A 87 10.82 6.02 12.11
C GLY A 87 10.58 7.04 11.03
N MET A 88 9.47 6.85 10.33
CA MET A 88 9.26 7.41 9.00
C MET A 88 7.80 7.71 8.74
N ASP A 89 7.63 8.79 8.00
CA ASP A 89 6.41 9.12 7.30
C ASP A 89 6.29 8.20 6.08
N CYS A 90 5.15 7.53 5.93
CA CYS A 90 4.80 6.78 4.74
C CYS A 90 3.71 7.55 3.99
N ILE A 91 4.04 8.07 2.81
CA ILE A 91 3.05 8.75 1.98
C ILE A 91 2.41 7.73 1.05
N VAL A 92 1.09 7.62 1.11
CA VAL A 92 0.32 6.75 0.23
C VAL A 92 -0.20 7.57 -0.94
N TYR A 93 0.07 7.11 -2.15
CA TYR A 93 -0.50 7.66 -3.37
C TYR A 93 -1.49 6.67 -3.96
N ARG A 94 -2.50 7.20 -4.65
CA ARG A 94 -3.38 6.42 -5.51
C ARG A 94 -3.31 6.91 -6.93
N LYS A 95 -3.45 6.00 -7.88
CA LYS A 95 -3.56 6.36 -9.30
C LYS A 95 -5.02 6.52 -9.68
N LYS A 96 -5.38 7.68 -10.24
CA LYS A 96 -6.75 7.94 -10.74
C LYS A 96 -7.08 6.94 -11.86
N SER A 97 -8.29 6.38 -11.81
CA SER A 97 -8.82 5.63 -12.95
C SER A 97 -9.24 6.60 -14.05
N GLN A 98 -8.98 6.25 -15.31
CA GLN A 98 -9.26 7.08 -16.50
C GLN A 98 -10.74 7.50 -16.65
N ARG A 99 -11.65 6.93 -15.84
CA ARG A 99 -13.09 7.25 -15.83
C ARG A 99 -13.47 8.42 -14.92
N ASP A 100 -12.54 9.00 -14.17
CA ASP A 100 -12.82 10.24 -13.45
C ASP A 100 -13.06 11.37 -14.49
N PRO A 101 -14.23 12.04 -14.48
CA PRO A 101 -14.52 13.09 -15.44
C PRO A 101 -13.51 14.23 -15.30
N ILE A 102 -12.65 14.40 -16.30
CA ILE A 102 -11.81 15.59 -16.44
C ILE A 102 -12.76 16.74 -16.84
N PRO A 103 -12.90 17.83 -16.07
CA PRO A 103 -13.56 19.02 -16.57
C PRO A 103 -12.68 19.61 -17.68
N ASN A 104 -13.18 19.56 -18.91
CA ASN A 104 -12.61 20.14 -20.14
C ASN A 104 -11.69 21.35 -19.92
N ASN A 105 -10.47 21.33 -20.48
CA ASN A 105 -10.21 21.96 -21.79
C ASN A 105 -8.79 21.64 -22.29
N ASN A 106 -8.68 21.16 -23.52
CA ASN A 106 -7.52 21.23 -24.41
C ASN A 106 -6.12 20.87 -23.85
N GLN A 107 -5.84 19.57 -23.69
CA GLN A 107 -4.72 18.91 -24.37
C GLN A 107 -4.71 17.41 -24.09
N SER A 108 -4.68 16.66 -25.18
CA SER A 108 -4.40 15.24 -25.23
C SER A 108 -3.05 14.94 -24.59
N ASN A 109 -3.09 14.40 -23.37
CA ASN A 109 -2.22 13.36 -22.86
C ASN A 109 -2.92 12.87 -21.59
N ALA A 110 -3.48 11.67 -21.62
CA ALA A 110 -3.98 11.02 -20.40
C ALA A 110 -2.76 10.73 -19.51
N SER A 111 -2.27 11.74 -18.79
CA SER A 111 -1.25 11.57 -17.78
C SER A 111 -1.93 10.83 -16.64
N TYR A 112 -1.42 9.64 -16.35
CA TYR A 112 -1.80 8.97 -15.13
C TYR A 112 -1.24 9.78 -13.96
N GLU A 113 -2.07 10.64 -13.40
CA GLU A 113 -1.69 11.48 -12.27
C GLU A 113 -1.88 10.67 -10.97
N TRP A 114 -0.76 10.37 -10.31
CA TRP A 114 -0.77 9.94 -8.92
C TRP A 114 -1.25 11.11 -8.06
N GLU A 115 -2.22 10.85 -7.19
CA GLU A 115 -2.64 11.81 -6.17
C GLU A 115 -2.34 11.26 -4.79
N GLU A 116 -1.88 12.13 -3.90
CA GLU A 116 -1.70 11.79 -2.49
C GLU A 116 -3.04 11.35 -1.90
N PHE A 117 -3.01 10.20 -1.26
CA PHE A 117 -4.16 9.51 -0.72
C PHE A 117 -4.22 9.61 0.79
N ASP A 118 -3.07 9.39 1.46
CA ASP A 118 -2.97 9.42 2.91
C ASP A 118 -1.50 9.60 3.35
N GLU A 119 -1.29 10.00 4.61
CA GLU A 119 0.01 10.05 5.26
C GLU A 119 -0.02 9.17 6.52
N LEU A 120 0.78 8.11 6.53
CA LEU A 120 0.81 7.12 7.61
C LEU A 120 2.02 7.39 8.51
N PHE A 121 1.74 7.69 9.78
CA PHE A 121 2.76 7.82 10.81
C PHE A 121 3.00 6.46 11.46
N MET A 122 4.13 5.85 11.13
CA MET A 122 4.47 4.53 11.65
C MET A 122 5.15 4.65 13.00
N GLU A 123 4.67 3.90 13.99
CA GLU A 123 5.27 3.90 15.32
C GLU A 123 6.69 3.31 15.26
N THR A 124 7.64 3.96 15.92
CA THR A 124 9.08 3.65 15.86
C THR A 124 9.49 2.44 16.70
N ILE A 125 8.53 1.61 17.10
CA ILE A 125 8.78 0.47 17.96
C ILE A 125 9.32 -0.66 17.08
N ASP A 126 10.18 -1.50 17.65
CA ASP A 126 10.68 -2.79 17.09
C ASP A 126 9.52 -3.81 16.95
N SER A 127 8.40 -3.35 16.41
CA SER A 127 7.16 -4.08 16.41
C SER A 127 7.12 -4.92 15.15
N ASN A 128 7.37 -6.20 15.34
CA ASN A 128 6.86 -7.24 14.45
C ASN A 128 5.31 -7.29 14.46
N GLU A 129 4.66 -6.22 14.91
CA GLU A 129 3.22 -6.09 15.05
C GLU A 129 2.64 -5.44 13.81
N VAL A 130 1.39 -5.80 13.51
CA VAL A 130 0.66 -5.24 12.39
C VAL A 130 0.13 -3.86 12.81
N GLN A 131 0.60 -2.80 12.15
CA GLN A 131 0.06 -1.46 12.28
C GLN A 131 -1.13 -1.29 11.33
N ILE A 132 -2.24 -0.76 11.85
CA ILE A 132 -3.52 -0.66 11.13
C ILE A 132 -3.85 0.82 10.89
N PHE A 133 -4.05 1.18 9.62
CA PHE A 133 -4.37 2.53 9.19
C PHE A 133 -5.76 2.57 8.53
N CYS A 134 -6.70 3.26 9.17
CA CYS A 134 -8.05 3.44 8.68
C CYS A 134 -8.11 4.59 7.68
N VAL A 135 -8.36 4.26 6.42
CA VAL A 135 -8.42 5.20 5.29
C VAL A 135 -9.76 5.95 5.22
N GLU A 136 -10.80 5.46 5.91
CA GLU A 136 -12.16 6.00 5.82
C GLU A 136 -12.44 7.28 6.62
N LEU A 137 -11.62 7.63 7.60
CA LEU A 137 -12.07 8.50 8.69
C LEU A 137 -11.85 10.00 8.48
N ILE A 138 -11.12 10.43 7.44
CA ILE A 138 -10.74 11.84 7.28
C ILE A 138 -11.01 12.32 5.85
N ARG A 139 -12.29 12.54 5.52
CA ARG A 139 -12.78 13.67 4.67
C ARG A 139 -14.27 13.47 4.36
N THR A 140 -15.10 14.03 5.23
CA THR A 140 -16.49 14.34 4.90
C THR A 140 -16.51 15.15 3.59
N LYS A 141 -17.13 14.59 2.54
CA LYS A 141 -17.47 15.17 1.22
C LYS A 141 -16.66 14.73 -0.01
N GLN A 142 -15.64 13.87 0.07
CA GLN A 142 -15.09 13.26 -1.16
C GLN A 142 -15.90 12.00 -1.52
N THR A 143 -16.42 11.95 -2.75
CA THR A 143 -16.98 10.72 -3.33
C THR A 143 -15.92 9.63 -3.29
N MET A 144 -16.30 8.47 -2.76
CA MET A 144 -15.48 7.25 -2.74
C MET A 144 -14.97 6.97 -4.15
N LYS A 145 -13.67 7.19 -4.38
CA LYS A 145 -13.06 6.92 -5.67
C LYS A 145 -12.55 5.49 -5.67
N HIS A 146 -12.88 4.75 -6.73
CA HIS A 146 -12.29 3.46 -6.97
C HIS A 146 -10.79 3.62 -7.23
N VAL A 147 -9.98 2.85 -6.51
CA VAL A 147 -8.54 2.76 -6.68
C VAL A 147 -8.22 1.52 -7.50
N MET A 148 -7.28 1.63 -8.44
CA MET A 148 -6.73 0.46 -9.15
C MET A 148 -5.28 0.19 -8.78
N GLN A 149 -4.56 1.22 -8.33
CA GLN A 149 -3.16 1.15 -7.94
C GLN A 149 -2.92 2.04 -6.71
N LEU A 150 -2.18 1.50 -5.74
CA LEU A 150 -1.63 2.24 -4.60
C LEU A 150 -0.11 2.21 -4.69
N GLU A 151 0.53 3.28 -4.23
CA GLU A 151 1.98 3.35 -4.04
C GLU A 151 2.25 3.83 -2.60
N LEU A 152 3.09 3.11 -1.88
CA LEU A 152 3.56 3.48 -0.55
C LEU A 152 5.00 3.98 -0.69
N ASN A 153 5.22 5.25 -0.37
CA ASN A 153 6.53 5.88 -0.40
C ASN A 153 7.09 5.98 1.01
N LEU A 154 8.26 5.38 1.20
CA LEU A 154 8.86 5.10 2.50
C LEU A 154 10.24 5.79 2.55
N GLY A 155 10.48 6.61 3.56
CA GLY A 155 11.83 7.12 3.86
C GLY A 155 12.82 5.98 4.19
N LYS A 156 14.13 6.17 4.04
CA LYS A 156 15.19 5.27 4.52
C LYS A 156 15.27 3.80 4.03
N GLN A 157 16.48 3.27 4.11
CA GLN A 157 16.88 1.94 3.62
C GLN A 157 16.62 0.75 4.56
N SER A 158 16.47 -0.42 3.92
CA SER A 158 16.34 -1.76 4.52
C SER A 158 15.03 -1.97 5.29
N LEU A 159 13.93 -1.89 4.56
CA LEU A 159 12.60 -2.19 5.07
C LEU A 159 12.27 -3.63 4.73
N LEU A 160 11.91 -4.42 5.74
CA LEU A 160 11.28 -5.72 5.54
C LEU A 160 9.80 -5.57 5.87
N MET A 161 8.92 -5.59 4.86
CA MET A 161 7.50 -5.28 5.02
C MET A 161 6.59 -6.40 4.50
N LYS A 162 5.43 -6.51 5.15
CA LYS A 162 4.20 -7.10 4.60
C LYS A 162 3.08 -6.07 4.55
N LEU A 163 2.26 -6.18 3.51
CA LEU A 163 1.17 -5.26 3.24
C LEU A 163 -0.14 -6.01 2.95
N THR A 164 -1.19 -5.61 3.66
CA THR A 164 -2.51 -6.26 3.59
C THR A 164 -3.62 -5.20 3.52
N PRO A 165 -3.98 -4.71 2.32
CA PRO A 165 -5.20 -3.94 2.10
C PRO A 165 -6.47 -4.78 2.32
N LEU A 166 -7.37 -4.24 3.14
CA LEU A 166 -8.65 -4.83 3.52
C LEU A 166 -9.84 -3.95 3.12
N ILE A 167 -10.89 -4.57 2.59
CA ILE A 167 -12.03 -3.89 1.95
C ILE A 167 -13.35 -4.61 2.23
N LYS A 168 -14.45 -3.86 2.41
CA LYS A 168 -15.82 -4.40 2.55
C LYS A 168 -16.33 -4.94 1.20
N PRO A 169 -16.94 -6.14 1.14
CA PRO A 169 -17.56 -6.68 -0.08
C PRO A 169 -18.67 -5.79 -0.63
#